data_AF-A0A2M8AN48-F1
#
_entry.id   AF-A0A2M8AN48-F1
#
_cell.length_a   1.000
_cell.length_b   1.000
_cell.length_c   1.000
_cell.angle_alpha   90.00
_cell.angle_beta   90.00
_cell.angle_gamma   90.00
#
_symmetry.space_group_name_H-M   'P 1'
#
loop_
_entity.id
_entity.type
_entity.pdbx_description
1 polymer ?
#
loop_
_entity_poly.entity_id
_entity_poly.type
_entity_poly.pdbx_seq_one_letter_code
_entity_poly.pdbx_strand_id
1 'polypeptide(L)'
;MKSKITLLSLLIMFPCLMNSQVQIGNDIDGEAVGDEFGRTVSLSFDGSIIAVGAPENDGVNGSNSGHARVYQNTSNNWIQIGDDIEGEAGSDSFGFA
;
A
#
# COMPACT_ATOMS: atom_id res chain seq x y z
N MET A 1 20.29 38.45 21.37
CA MET A 1 20.94 37.20 20.90
C MET A 1 20.00 36.01 20.80
N LYS A 2 19.00 35.86 21.68
CA LYS A 2 18.04 34.73 21.62
C LYS A 2 17.26 34.63 20.30
N SER A 3 16.76 35.74 19.74
CA SER A 3 15.97 35.72 18.48
C SER A 3 16.77 35.34 17.23
N LYS A 4 18.08 35.64 17.18
CA LYS A 4 18.94 35.29 16.03
C LYS A 4 19.28 33.80 15.99
N ILE A 5 19.31 33.13 17.15
CA ILE A 5 19.54 31.68 17.26
C ILE A 5 18.25 30.91 16.89
N THR A 6 17.08 31.40 17.29
CA THR A 6 15.78 30.78 16.96
C THR A 6 15.45 30.82 15.46
N LEU A 7 15.81 31.91 14.78
CA LEU A 7 15.60 32.06 13.34
C LEU A 7 16.52 31.13 12.52
N LEU A 8 17.77 30.97 12.96
CA LEU A 8 18.74 30.07 12.33
C LEU A 8 18.37 28.60 12.56
N SER A 9 17.87 28.22 13.74
CA SER A 9 17.37 26.86 13.99
C SER A 9 16.11 26.52 13.17
N LEU A 10 15.24 27.50 12.88
CA LEU A 10 14.05 27.29 12.04
C LEU A 10 14.44 27.05 10.56
N LEU A 11 15.46 27.76 10.06
CA LEU A 11 15.95 27.64 8.68
C LEU A 11 16.66 26.29 8.41
N ILE A 12 17.34 25.72 9.42
CA ILE A 12 18.02 24.42 9.33
C ILE A 12 17.02 23.25 9.47
N MET A 13 15.90 23.44 10.17
CA MET A 13 14.84 22.44 10.31
C MET A 13 13.83 22.45 9.14
N PHE A 14 13.77 23.53 8.36
CA PHE A 14 12.87 23.68 7.21
C PHE A 14 13.00 22.56 6.15
N PRO A 15 14.20 22.14 5.72
CA PRO A 15 14.32 20.99 4.82
C PRO A 15 13.94 19.67 5.50
N CYS A 16 14.17 19.50 6.80
CA CYS A 16 13.77 18.28 7.52
C CYS A 16 12.23 18.13 7.61
N LEU A 17 11.50 19.25 7.69
CA LEU A 17 10.03 19.30 7.68
C LEU A 17 9.42 19.07 6.28
N MET A 18 10.20 19.26 5.21
CA MET A 18 9.73 19.08 3.82
C MET A 18 10.10 17.71 3.22
N ASN A 19 10.92 16.92 3.91
CA ASN A 19 11.31 15.56 3.51
C ASN A 19 10.49 14.47 4.24
N SER A 20 9.36 14.83 4.84
CA SER A 20 8.46 13.85 5.46
C SER A 20 7.49 13.29 4.43
N GLN A 21 7.30 11.98 4.45
CA GLN A 21 6.33 11.31 3.58
C GLN A 21 4.92 11.73 3.98
N VAL A 22 4.12 12.19 3.02
CA VAL A 22 2.70 12.50 3.23
C VAL A 22 1.90 11.37 2.61
N GLN A 23 1.01 10.76 3.40
CA GLN A 23 0.11 9.73 2.91
C GLN A 23 -0.81 10.27 1.82
N ILE A 24 -1.03 9.46 0.79
CA ILE A 24 -1.95 9.76 -0.31
C ILE A 24 -3.11 8.77 -0.23
N GLY A 25 -4.32 9.30 -0.03
CA GLY A 25 -5.52 8.49 0.16
C GLY A 25 -5.67 7.95 1.58
N ASN A 26 -6.68 7.11 1.77
CA ASN A 26 -6.88 6.37 3.01
C ASN A 26 -6.01 5.12 3.04
N ASP A 27 -5.99 4.45 4.19
CA ASP A 27 -5.43 3.11 4.30
C ASP A 27 -6.17 2.14 3.37
N ILE A 28 -5.45 1.15 2.87
CA ILE A 28 -6.00 0.05 2.07
C ILE A 28 -5.90 -1.19 2.92
N ASP A 29 -7.03 -1.58 3.51
CA ASP A 29 -7.12 -2.74 4.39
C ASP A 29 -7.47 -4.02 3.61
N GLY A 30 -6.91 -5.14 4.06
CA GLY A 30 -7.29 -6.48 3.57
C GLY A 30 -8.66 -6.92 4.06
N GLU A 31 -9.13 -8.08 3.58
CA GLU A 31 -10.47 -8.59 3.88
C GLU A 31 -10.59 -9.17 5.29
N ALA A 32 -9.63 -10.00 5.69
CA ALA A 32 -9.65 -10.67 6.98
C ALA A 32 -8.28 -10.66 7.67
N VAL A 33 -8.32 -10.81 8.99
CA VAL A 33 -7.13 -10.93 9.82
C VAL A 33 -6.47 -12.27 9.54
N GLY A 34 -5.21 -12.26 9.11
CA GLY A 34 -4.44 -13.48 8.85
C GLY A 34 -4.12 -13.68 7.37
N ASP A 35 -4.84 -13.03 6.46
CA ASP A 35 -4.70 -13.20 4.99
C ASP A 35 -3.36 -12.68 4.43
N GLU A 36 -2.54 -12.07 5.28
CA GLU A 36 -1.29 -11.40 4.92
C GLU A 36 -1.47 -10.37 3.79
N PHE A 37 -2.60 -9.64 3.74
CA PHE A 37 -2.77 -8.57 2.77
C PHE A 37 -1.68 -7.50 2.90
N GLY A 38 -1.06 -7.14 1.77
CA GLY A 38 0.11 -6.27 1.76
C GLY A 38 1.44 -7.01 1.87
N ARG A 39 1.44 -8.36 1.85
CA ARG A 39 2.67 -9.15 1.87
C ARG A 39 3.60 -8.82 0.71
N THR A 40 3.01 -8.61 -0.46
CA THR A 40 3.69 -8.15 -1.67
C THR A 40 3.01 -6.91 -2.21
N VAL A 41 3.83 -5.99 -2.74
CA VAL A 41 3.36 -4.77 -3.37
C VAL A 41 4.22 -4.49 -4.59
N SER A 42 3.58 -4.15 -5.71
CA SER A 42 4.24 -3.62 -6.90
C SER A 42 3.61 -2.29 -7.28
N LEU A 43 4.43 -1.35 -7.77
CA LEU A 43 4.02 0.00 -8.14
C LEU A 43 4.34 0.22 -9.62
N SER A 44 3.40 0.79 -10.37
CA SER A 44 3.64 1.20 -11.75
C SER A 44 4.73 2.29 -11.82
N PHE A 45 5.37 2.41 -12.98
CA PHE A 45 6.46 3.38 -13.18
C PHE A 45 6.06 4.84 -12.86
N ASP A 46 4.82 5.21 -13.18
CA ASP A 46 4.25 6.55 -12.94
C ASP A 46 3.64 6.70 -11.53
N GLY A 47 3.62 5.63 -10.74
CA GLY A 47 3.04 5.60 -9.40
C GLY A 47 1.51 5.67 -9.36
N SER A 48 0.81 5.52 -10.49
CA SER A 48 -0.64 5.64 -10.56
C SER A 48 -1.39 4.33 -10.27
N ILE A 49 -0.73 3.17 -10.35
CA ILE A 49 -1.32 1.85 -10.13
C ILE A 49 -0.45 1.06 -9.14
N ILE A 50 -1.10 0.40 -8.19
CA ILE A 50 -0.48 -0.60 -7.31
C ILE A 50 -1.15 -1.95 -7.47
N ALA A 51 -0.36 -3.02 -7.35
CA ALA A 51 -0.85 -4.37 -7.14
C ALA A 51 -0.45 -4.82 -5.74
N VAL A 52 -1.37 -5.43 -5.00
CA VAL A 52 -1.19 -5.86 -3.61
C VAL A 52 -1.60 -7.32 -3.48
N GLY A 53 -0.71 -8.17 -2.99
CA GLY A 53 -0.98 -9.59 -2.75
C GLY A 53 -1.40 -9.90 -1.31
N ALA A 54 -2.18 -10.96 -1.16
CA ALA A 54 -2.62 -11.54 0.11
C ALA A 54 -2.60 -13.08 -0.01
N PRO A 55 -1.41 -13.70 0.18
CA PRO A 55 -1.21 -15.11 -0.09
C PRO A 55 -1.94 -16.07 0.83
N GLU A 56 -2.37 -15.63 2.02
CA GLU A 56 -3.08 -16.48 2.98
C GLU A 56 -4.60 -16.25 2.95
N ASN A 57 -5.11 -15.53 1.95
CA ASN A 57 -6.55 -15.36 1.78
C ASN A 57 -7.20 -16.69 1.35
N ASP A 58 -8.33 -17.02 1.99
CA ASP A 58 -9.07 -18.27 1.77
C ASP A 58 -9.99 -18.26 0.52
N GLY A 59 -10.12 -17.12 -0.16
CA GLY A 59 -10.75 -16.91 -1.47
C GLY A 59 -12.02 -17.71 -1.75
N VAL A 60 -12.31 -17.92 -3.04
CA VAL A 60 -13.39 -18.81 -3.50
C VAL A 60 -12.90 -20.22 -3.86
N ASN A 61 -11.58 -20.41 -4.00
CA ASN A 61 -10.98 -21.63 -4.56
C ASN A 61 -10.31 -22.53 -3.50
N GLY A 62 -10.45 -22.20 -2.22
CA GLY A 62 -10.04 -23.04 -1.09
C GLY A 62 -9.06 -22.33 -0.17
N SER A 63 -8.81 -22.94 1.00
CA SER A 63 -8.01 -22.29 2.05
C SER A 63 -6.61 -21.93 1.58
N ASN A 64 -6.18 -20.70 1.90
CA ASN A 64 -4.92 -20.09 1.46
C ASN A 64 -4.69 -20.21 -0.06
N SER A 65 -5.75 -20.09 -0.87
CA SER A 65 -5.59 -19.96 -2.34
C SER A 65 -4.83 -18.68 -2.69
N GLY A 66 -4.99 -17.65 -1.85
CA GLY A 66 -4.44 -16.33 -2.04
C GLY A 66 -5.19 -15.54 -3.12
N HIS A 67 -4.98 -14.23 -3.14
CA HIS A 67 -5.45 -13.36 -4.20
C HIS A 67 -4.52 -12.14 -4.37
N ALA A 68 -4.72 -11.40 -5.45
CA ALA A 68 -4.14 -10.08 -5.64
C ALA A 68 -5.21 -9.06 -6.04
N ARG A 69 -5.03 -7.83 -5.57
CA ARG A 69 -5.87 -6.69 -5.90
C ARG A 69 -5.06 -5.61 -6.59
N VAL A 70 -5.68 -4.93 -7.53
CA VAL A 70 -5.09 -3.80 -8.24
C VAL A 70 -5.85 -2.53 -7.90
N TYR A 71 -5.14 -1.49 -7.51
CA TYR A 71 -5.73 -0.18 -7.20
C TYR A 71 -5.14 0.89 -8.11
N GLN A 72 -5.99 1.83 -8.52
CA GLN A 72 -5.60 3.02 -9.24
C GLN A 72 -5.78 4.26 -8.36
N ASN A 73 -4.78 5.14 -8.37
CA ASN A 73 -4.90 6.44 -7.75
C ASN A 73 -5.74 7.36 -8.64
N THR A 74 -6.91 7.76 -8.15
CA THR A 74 -7.75 8.77 -8.77
C THR A 74 -7.87 9.95 -7.82
N SER A 75 -7.19 11.05 -8.15
CA SER A 75 -7.26 12.31 -7.38
C SER A 75 -6.91 12.14 -5.90
N ASN A 76 -5.79 11.48 -5.61
CA ASN A 76 -5.33 11.16 -4.24
C ASN A 76 -6.23 10.20 -3.48
N ASN A 77 -7.01 9.38 -4.19
CA ASN A 77 -7.77 8.28 -3.59
C ASN A 77 -7.44 6.98 -4.32
N TRP A 78 -7.13 5.93 -3.57
CA TRP A 78 -6.88 4.60 -4.13
C TRP A 78 -8.21 3.86 -4.29
N ILE A 79 -8.52 3.49 -5.52
CA ILE A 79 -9.77 2.80 -5.87
C ILE A 79 -9.38 1.48 -6.51
N GLN A 80 -9.94 0.37 -6.00
CA GLN A 80 -9.74 -0.93 -6.62
C GLN A 80 -10.30 -0.91 -8.05
N ILE A 81 -9.54 -1.46 -8.99
CA ILE A 81 -9.93 -1.57 -10.39
C ILE A 81 -10.08 -3.04 -10.77
N GLY A 82 -11.28 -3.41 -11.23
CA GLY A 82 -11.64 -4.79 -11.52
C GLY A 82 -11.94 -5.61 -10.28
N ASP A 83 -12.25 -6.89 -10.52
CA ASP A 83 -12.46 -7.89 -9.49
C ASP A 83 -11.11 -8.39 -8.93
N ASP A 84 -11.18 -9.15 -7.85
CA ASP A 84 -10.02 -9.82 -7.26
C ASP A 84 -9.43 -10.85 -8.23
N ILE A 85 -8.11 -10.92 -8.27
CA ILE A 85 -7.39 -11.95 -9.01
C ILE A 85 -7.14 -13.11 -8.06
N GLU A 86 -8.02 -14.10 -8.12
CA GLU A 86 -8.03 -15.28 -7.25
C GLU A 86 -6.95 -16.29 -7.64
N GLY A 87 -6.35 -16.93 -6.64
CA GLY A 87 -5.57 -18.15 -6.85
C GLY A 87 -6.44 -19.32 -7.29
N GLU A 88 -5.88 -20.26 -8.05
CA GLU A 88 -6.66 -21.30 -8.75
C GLU A 88 -7.07 -22.48 -7.85
N ALA A 89 -6.31 -22.76 -6.79
CA ALA A 89 -6.61 -23.81 -5.83
C ALA A 89 -6.14 -23.44 -4.40
N GLY A 90 -6.70 -24.11 -3.40
CA GLY A 90 -6.23 -23.98 -2.02
C GLY A 90 -4.75 -24.36 -1.88
N SER A 91 -4.04 -23.67 -0.98
CA SER A 91 -2.60 -23.78 -0.73
C SER A 91 -1.69 -23.35 -1.90
N ASP A 92 -2.23 -22.71 -2.94
CA ASP A 92 -1.42 -22.12 -4.02
C ASP A 92 -0.69 -20.85 -3.58
N SER A 93 -1.18 -20.18 -2.52
CA SER A 93 -0.62 -18.95 -1.97
C SER A 93 -0.39 -17.86 -3.03
N PHE A 94 -1.36 -17.66 -3.92
CA PHE A 94 -1.26 -16.67 -4.99
C PHE A 94 -1.01 -15.26 -4.43
N GLY A 95 -0.12 -14.50 -5.07
CA GLY A 95 0.29 -13.17 -4.59
C GLY A 95 1.40 -13.18 -3.53
N PHE A 96 2.08 -14.33 -3.31
CA PHE A 96 3.18 -14.44 -2.34
C PHE A 96 4.48 -13.70 -2.70
N ALA A 97 4.84 -13.56 -3.99
CA ALA A 97 6.07 -12.89 -4.45
C ALA A 97 5.90 -12.19 -5.80
#